data_AF-A0A7Y5RRQ7-F1
#
_entry.id   AF-A0A7Y5RRQ7-F1
#
_cell.length_a   1.000
_cell.length_b   1.000
_cell.length_c   1.000
_cell.angle_alpha   90.00
_cell.angle_beta   90.00
_cell.angle_gamma   90.00
#
_symmetry.space_group_name_H-M   'P 1'
#
loop_
_entity.id
_entity.type
_entity.pdbx_description
1 polymer ?
#
loop_
_entity_poly.entity_id
_entity_poly.type
_entity_poly.pdbx_seq_one_letter_code
_entity_poly.pdbx_strand_id
1 'polypeptide(L)'
;GMGINPAWLLTGEGSSSLTDVSDQTGKTAGRLLDLVQAMSAISKMKLGSLAGKQHAKTLRELNDALDAYERVRAELQKQTRPIYRELVDNLQAAMNAREYRRVPELKSALEQVARLCPDEELELIALHRLASYEYWSLNFSRALEIQRDVFYRALRKGRRLDGYDLENAHNFSRYLKQSCYASEAIGICRAALALAAPKSRWSNGWKEVMVALGWFEAEAGELSRGLARMQKVFPALSREAQNMFYGVLLRPQMFAGVVDVQTLLGTPRKITNAAIPTCWTFAACEEDIAALRRLLAIYPNKDMERQRRMPYFMAGTAILKAADHSRSLDVAAFGEELVAESTRSGIPESAAKAMALIVMAQIARVSGNAESGRKLTHQADAALNSLPDDVTLPLLAQAKHHRNVLDCYDSNSHKAGVQAMRRRSERFFRRHIKRGYGFFRKLYPLTPSNAE
;
A
#
# COMPACT_ATOMS: atom_id res chain seq x y z
N GLY A 1 -17.50 -28.95 -38.41
CA GLY A 1 -17.24 -27.72 -37.64
C GLY A 1 -18.28 -27.63 -36.55
N MET A 2 -17.87 -27.35 -35.31
CA MET A 2 -18.83 -27.08 -34.24
C MET A 2 -19.43 -25.70 -34.51
N GLY A 3 -20.75 -25.63 -34.71
CA GLY A 3 -21.50 -24.41 -35.04
C GLY A 3 -21.62 -23.47 -33.85
N ILE A 4 -20.51 -22.95 -33.35
CA ILE A 4 -20.48 -21.94 -32.29
C ILE A 4 -20.61 -20.58 -32.97
N ASN A 5 -21.70 -19.86 -32.67
CA ASN A 5 -21.87 -18.47 -33.10
C ASN A 5 -20.80 -17.61 -32.39
N PRO A 6 -19.88 -16.97 -33.12
CA PRO A 6 -18.78 -16.22 -32.52
C PRO A 6 -19.26 -15.06 -31.63
N ALA A 7 -20.48 -14.55 -31.87
CA ALA A 7 -21.07 -13.50 -31.04
C ALA A 7 -21.22 -13.93 -29.57
N TRP A 8 -21.43 -15.22 -29.32
CA TRP A 8 -21.54 -15.79 -27.97
C TRP A 8 -20.24 -15.71 -27.16
N LEU A 9 -19.08 -15.67 -27.82
CA LEU A 9 -17.78 -15.51 -27.13
C LEU A 9 -17.60 -14.11 -26.53
N LEU A 10 -18.35 -13.12 -27.00
CA LEU A 10 -18.25 -11.72 -26.55
C LEU A 10 -19.39 -11.28 -25.63
N THR A 11 -20.55 -11.95 -25.66
CA THR A 11 -21.74 -11.56 -24.88
C THR A 11 -22.00 -12.42 -23.64
N GLY A 12 -21.28 -13.54 -23.47
CA GLY A 12 -21.51 -14.49 -22.38
C GLY A 12 -22.79 -15.33 -22.56
N GLU A 13 -22.81 -16.54 -21.99
CA GLU A 13 -24.02 -17.39 -22.00
C GLU A 13 -25.15 -16.70 -21.22
N GLY A 14 -26.19 -16.24 -21.92
CA GLY A 14 -27.43 -15.78 -21.28
C GLY A 14 -28.15 -14.55 -21.87
N SER A 15 -27.61 -13.85 -22.88
CA SER A 15 -28.36 -12.73 -23.48
C SER A 15 -29.48 -13.26 -24.40
N SER A 16 -30.72 -13.20 -23.94
CA SER A 16 -31.92 -13.79 -24.57
C SER A 16 -32.40 -13.13 -25.87
N SER A 17 -31.67 -12.15 -26.42
CA SER A 17 -32.06 -11.46 -27.64
C SER A 17 -30.84 -11.25 -28.56
N LEU A 18 -30.76 -12.03 -29.64
CA LEU A 18 -29.77 -11.92 -30.73
C LEU A 18 -29.94 -10.64 -31.58
N THR A 19 -30.96 -9.82 -31.31
CA THR A 19 -31.33 -8.65 -32.12
C THR A 19 -30.54 -7.37 -31.79
N ASP A 20 -29.77 -7.34 -30.71
CA ASP A 20 -28.99 -6.15 -30.30
C ASP A 20 -27.46 -6.36 -30.39
N VAL A 21 -27.00 -7.25 -31.27
CA VAL A 21 -25.57 -7.33 -31.59
C VAL A 21 -25.29 -6.30 -32.67
N SER A 22 -24.70 -5.16 -32.30
CA SER A 22 -24.29 -4.14 -33.28
C SER A 22 -23.45 -4.78 -34.40
N ASP A 23 -23.60 -4.31 -35.65
CA ASP A 23 -22.80 -4.77 -36.81
C ASP A 23 -21.30 -4.82 -36.52
N GLN A 24 -20.83 -3.89 -35.69
CA GLN A 24 -19.44 -3.80 -35.25
C GLN A 24 -19.04 -4.97 -34.33
N THR A 25 -19.93 -5.39 -33.43
CA THR A 25 -19.74 -6.56 -32.56
C THR A 25 -19.73 -7.85 -33.37
N GLY A 26 -20.61 -7.98 -34.38
CA GLY A 26 -20.63 -9.12 -35.30
C GLY A 26 -19.34 -9.27 -36.11
N LYS A 27 -18.80 -8.16 -36.63
CA LYS A 27 -17.49 -8.14 -37.32
C LYS A 27 -16.33 -8.53 -36.41
N THR A 28 -16.34 -8.06 -35.17
CA THR A 28 -15.31 -8.39 -34.17
C THR A 28 -15.35 -9.86 -33.80
N ALA A 29 -16.55 -10.42 -33.62
CA ALA A 29 -16.77 -11.83 -33.34
C ALA A 29 -16.29 -12.73 -34.50
N GLY A 30 -16.60 -12.36 -35.75
CA GLY A 30 -16.08 -13.07 -36.94
C GLY A 30 -14.55 -13.11 -36.98
N ARG A 31 -13.89 -12.00 -36.69
CA ARG A 31 -12.42 -11.92 -36.63
C ARG A 31 -11.81 -12.79 -35.52
N LEU A 32 -12.47 -12.90 -34.37
CA LEU A 32 -12.02 -13.81 -33.31
C LEU A 32 -12.10 -15.27 -33.75
N LEU A 33 -13.15 -15.64 -34.46
CA LEU A 33 -13.27 -16.98 -35.04
C LEU A 33 -12.16 -17.24 -36.06
N ASP A 34 -11.90 -16.29 -36.96
CA ASP A 34 -10.83 -16.39 -37.95
C ASP A 34 -9.45 -16.58 -37.28
N LEU A 35 -9.21 -15.85 -36.19
CA LEU A 35 -7.98 -15.95 -35.39
C LEU A 35 -7.83 -17.34 -34.73
N VAL A 36 -8.90 -17.89 -34.15
CA VAL A 36 -8.91 -19.24 -33.57
C VAL A 36 -8.68 -20.31 -34.64
N GLN A 37 -9.28 -20.15 -35.83
CA GLN A 37 -9.09 -21.06 -36.95
C GLN A 37 -7.64 -21.03 -37.47
N ALA A 38 -7.05 -19.84 -37.61
CA ALA A 38 -5.64 -19.67 -37.99
C ALA A 38 -4.69 -20.30 -36.95
N MET A 39 -4.93 -20.09 -35.65
CA MET A 39 -4.17 -20.74 -34.57
C MET A 39 -4.29 -22.27 -34.60
N SER A 40 -5.47 -22.80 -34.89
CA SER A 40 -5.69 -24.25 -35.02
C SER A 40 -4.93 -24.84 -36.22
N ALA A 41 -4.89 -24.12 -37.35
CA ALA A 41 -4.13 -24.52 -38.52
C ALA A 41 -2.61 -24.55 -38.23
N ILE A 42 -2.07 -23.51 -37.59
CA ILE A 42 -0.67 -23.44 -37.15
C ILE A 42 -0.31 -24.59 -36.20
N SER A 43 -1.17 -24.89 -35.22
CA SER A 43 -0.95 -25.96 -34.24
C SER A 43 -0.94 -27.35 -34.89
N LYS A 44 -1.89 -27.63 -35.79
CA LYS A 44 -1.94 -28.89 -36.57
C LYS A 44 -0.72 -29.06 -37.48
N MET A 45 -0.23 -27.98 -38.10
CA MET A 45 0.96 -28.01 -38.95
C MET A 45 2.26 -28.26 -38.16
N LYS A 46 2.38 -27.71 -36.95
CA LYS A 46 3.50 -28.02 -36.03
C LYS A 46 3.53 -29.49 -35.59
N LEU A 47 2.37 -30.12 -35.39
CA LEU A 47 2.26 -31.52 -34.96
C LEU A 47 2.46 -32.53 -36.10
N GLY A 48 2.23 -32.15 -37.36
CA GLY A 48 2.22 -33.08 -38.50
C GLY A 48 3.45 -33.11 -39.42
N SER A 49 4.41 -32.17 -39.32
CA SER A 49 5.33 -31.88 -40.46
C SER A 49 6.83 -31.97 -40.21
N LEU A 50 7.28 -32.41 -39.02
CA LEU A 50 8.72 -32.59 -38.76
C LEU A 50 9.31 -33.90 -39.35
N ALA A 51 8.50 -34.72 -40.06
CA ALA A 51 8.95 -35.97 -40.68
C ALA A 51 8.68 -36.00 -42.20
N GLY A 52 9.56 -35.42 -43.02
CA GLY A 52 9.66 -35.76 -44.46
C GLY A 52 9.89 -34.63 -45.48
N LYS A 53 10.10 -35.03 -46.75
CA LYS A 53 10.47 -34.20 -47.93
C LYS A 53 9.47 -33.11 -48.35
N GLN A 54 8.30 -32.98 -47.68
CA GLN A 54 7.29 -31.95 -47.95
C GLN A 54 7.49 -30.63 -47.17
N HIS A 55 8.60 -30.53 -46.43
CA HIS A 55 8.91 -29.43 -45.51
C HIS A 55 8.76 -28.02 -46.12
N ALA A 56 9.19 -27.82 -47.38
CA ALA A 56 9.14 -26.50 -48.02
C ALA A 56 7.73 -26.02 -48.37
N LYS A 57 6.78 -26.94 -48.61
CA LYS A 57 5.37 -26.59 -48.87
C LYS A 57 4.66 -26.25 -47.55
N THR A 58 4.88 -27.06 -46.52
CA THR A 58 4.30 -26.82 -45.19
C THR A 58 4.85 -25.55 -44.53
N LEU A 59 6.12 -25.21 -44.74
CA LEU A 59 6.68 -23.92 -44.29
C LEU A 59 6.02 -22.71 -44.97
N ARG A 60 5.66 -22.82 -46.27
CA ARG A 60 4.90 -21.76 -46.96
C ARG A 60 3.49 -21.63 -46.42
N GLU A 61 2.76 -22.74 -46.28
CA GLU A 61 1.40 -22.74 -45.72
C GLU A 61 1.37 -22.22 -44.27
N LEU A 62 2.39 -22.55 -43.47
CA LEU A 62 2.58 -22.02 -42.13
C LEU A 62 2.83 -20.51 -42.17
N ASN A 63 3.65 -20.03 -43.11
CA ASN A 63 3.93 -18.60 -43.26
C ASN A 63 2.68 -17.82 -43.69
N ASP A 64 1.90 -18.34 -44.64
CA ASP A 64 0.64 -17.73 -45.09
C ASP A 64 -0.39 -17.68 -43.94
N ALA A 65 -0.46 -18.74 -43.13
CA ALA A 65 -1.34 -18.79 -41.95
C ALA A 65 -0.88 -17.81 -40.85
N LEU A 66 0.43 -17.65 -40.66
CA LEU A 66 0.99 -16.65 -39.75
C LEU A 66 0.72 -15.22 -40.24
N ASP A 67 0.85 -14.95 -41.53
CA ASP A 67 0.56 -13.65 -42.13
C ASP A 67 -0.94 -13.29 -42.05
N ALA A 68 -1.82 -14.28 -42.21
CA ALA A 68 -3.26 -14.11 -42.01
C ALA A 68 -3.58 -13.85 -40.52
N TYR A 69 -2.95 -14.60 -39.62
CA TYR A 69 -3.08 -14.41 -38.17
C TYR A 69 -2.64 -13.00 -37.74
N GLU A 70 -1.46 -12.55 -38.16
CA GLU A 70 -0.94 -11.22 -37.80
C GLU A 70 -1.80 -10.09 -38.40
N ARG A 71 -2.35 -10.26 -39.61
CA ARG A 71 -3.31 -9.30 -40.19
C ARG A 71 -4.58 -9.18 -39.35
N VAL A 72 -5.23 -10.30 -39.04
CA VAL A 72 -6.45 -10.31 -38.22
C VAL A 72 -6.18 -9.73 -36.83
N ARG A 73 -5.05 -10.10 -36.23
CA ARG A 73 -4.59 -9.56 -34.94
C ARG A 73 -4.40 -8.04 -34.98
N ALA A 74 -3.74 -7.51 -36.01
CA ALA A 74 -3.52 -6.08 -36.17
C ALA A 74 -4.84 -5.30 -36.38
N GLU A 75 -5.78 -5.85 -37.16
CA GLU A 75 -7.10 -5.25 -37.35
C GLU A 75 -7.93 -5.25 -36.06
N LEU A 76 -7.89 -6.35 -35.33
CA LEU A 76 -8.57 -6.48 -34.04
C LEU A 76 -7.98 -5.50 -33.03
N GLN A 77 -6.65 -5.41 -32.94
CA GLN A 77 -5.95 -4.43 -32.10
C GLN A 77 -6.32 -2.98 -32.47
N LYS A 78 -6.43 -2.65 -33.76
CA LYS A 78 -6.83 -1.30 -34.20
C LYS A 78 -8.21 -0.90 -33.69
N GLN A 79 -9.13 -1.87 -33.54
CA GLN A 79 -10.48 -1.64 -33.03
C GLN A 79 -10.57 -1.69 -31.51
N THR A 80 -9.82 -2.59 -30.86
CA THR A 80 -9.90 -2.78 -29.41
C THR A 80 -9.08 -1.75 -28.63
N ARG A 81 -7.98 -1.24 -29.20
CA ARG A 81 -7.13 -0.23 -28.56
C ARG A 81 -7.87 1.04 -28.09
N PRO A 82 -8.72 1.72 -28.90
CA PRO A 82 -9.46 2.89 -28.42
C PRO A 82 -10.43 2.56 -27.28
N ILE A 83 -11.11 1.41 -27.35
CA ILE A 83 -12.00 0.92 -26.30
C ILE A 83 -11.19 0.67 -25.02
N TYR A 84 -10.02 0.05 -25.14
CA TYR A 84 -9.16 -0.22 -23.99
C TYR A 84 -8.72 1.09 -23.32
N ARG A 85 -8.32 2.09 -24.11
CA ARG A 85 -7.93 3.41 -23.60
C ARG A 85 -9.09 4.13 -22.91
N GLU A 86 -10.27 4.09 -23.51
CA GLU A 86 -11.48 4.66 -22.92
C GLU A 86 -11.81 4.02 -21.57
N LEU A 87 -11.78 2.68 -21.47
CA LEU A 87 -11.99 1.98 -20.20
C LEU A 87 -10.95 2.35 -19.15
N VAL A 88 -9.69 2.49 -19.57
CA VAL A 88 -8.58 2.90 -18.70
C VAL A 88 -8.87 4.31 -18.17
N ASP A 89 -9.29 5.25 -19.02
CA ASP A 89 -9.62 6.63 -18.64
C ASP A 89 -10.88 6.73 -17.79
N ASN A 90 -11.91 5.92 -18.06
CA ASN A 90 -13.10 5.80 -17.24
C ASN A 90 -12.76 5.27 -15.84
N LEU A 91 -11.83 4.31 -15.72
CA LEU A 91 -11.33 3.86 -14.42
C LEU A 91 -10.67 5.00 -13.64
N GLN A 92 -9.80 5.77 -14.27
CA GLN A 92 -9.15 6.92 -13.62
C GLN A 92 -10.16 7.98 -13.20
N ALA A 93 -11.13 8.30 -14.06
CA ALA A 93 -12.18 9.26 -13.76
C ALA A 93 -13.04 8.80 -12.57
N ALA A 94 -13.45 7.52 -12.54
CA ALA A 94 -14.19 6.94 -11.43
C ALA A 94 -13.39 6.99 -10.11
N MET A 95 -12.09 6.69 -10.16
CA MET A 95 -11.21 6.81 -8.99
C MET A 95 -11.09 8.25 -8.49
N ASN A 96 -10.90 9.22 -9.39
CA ASN A 96 -10.81 10.64 -9.05
C ASN A 96 -12.13 11.16 -8.45
N ALA A 97 -13.27 10.72 -9.00
CA ALA A 97 -14.61 11.03 -8.50
C ALA A 97 -15.00 10.24 -7.22
N ARG A 98 -14.14 9.32 -6.77
CA ARG A 98 -14.39 8.40 -5.63
C ARG A 98 -15.60 7.48 -5.83
N GLU A 99 -15.94 7.17 -7.08
CA GLU A 99 -17.03 6.26 -7.47
C GLU A 99 -16.60 4.79 -7.39
N TYR A 100 -16.09 4.36 -6.23
CA TYR A 100 -15.50 3.02 -6.05
C TYR A 100 -16.46 1.86 -6.31
N ARG A 101 -17.78 2.10 -6.31
CA ARG A 101 -18.80 1.10 -6.64
C ARG A 101 -18.75 0.67 -8.12
N ARG A 102 -18.33 1.55 -9.03
CA ARG A 102 -18.24 1.25 -10.47
C ARG A 102 -16.94 0.55 -10.86
N VAL A 103 -15.92 0.62 -10.01
CA VAL A 103 -14.58 0.11 -10.32
C VAL A 103 -14.53 -1.40 -10.55
N PRO A 104 -15.25 -2.27 -9.80
CA PRO A 104 -15.24 -3.71 -10.07
C PRO A 104 -15.71 -4.08 -11.49
N GLU A 105 -16.74 -3.40 -12.00
CA GLU A 105 -17.24 -3.61 -13.36
C GLU A 105 -16.21 -3.17 -14.40
N LEU A 106 -15.62 -1.98 -14.20
CA LEU A 106 -14.55 -1.47 -15.07
C LEU A 106 -13.31 -2.37 -15.07
N LYS A 107 -12.93 -2.91 -13.90
CA LYS A 107 -11.84 -3.87 -13.76
C LYS A 107 -12.11 -5.15 -14.58
N SER A 108 -13.30 -5.73 -14.46
CA SER A 108 -13.70 -6.90 -15.24
C SER A 108 -13.64 -6.63 -16.75
N ALA A 109 -14.18 -5.49 -17.19
CA ALA A 109 -14.14 -5.08 -18.59
C ALA A 109 -12.69 -4.88 -19.10
N LEU A 110 -11.83 -4.24 -18.30
CA LEU A 110 -10.42 -4.05 -18.61
C LEU A 110 -9.67 -5.38 -18.76
N GLU A 111 -9.89 -6.33 -17.85
CA GLU A 111 -9.26 -7.66 -17.90
C GLU A 111 -9.68 -8.45 -19.15
N GLN A 112 -10.93 -8.29 -19.62
CA GLN A 112 -11.41 -8.91 -20.86
C GLN A 112 -10.79 -8.25 -22.10
N VAL A 113 -10.81 -6.92 -22.17
CA VAL A 113 -10.29 -6.18 -23.33
C VAL A 113 -8.76 -6.30 -23.44
N ALA A 114 -8.04 -6.38 -22.32
CA ALA A 114 -6.58 -6.58 -22.32
C ALA A 114 -6.16 -7.86 -23.06
N ARG A 115 -6.95 -8.95 -22.96
CA ARG A 115 -6.69 -10.20 -23.70
C ARG A 115 -6.76 -10.04 -25.22
N LEU A 116 -7.49 -9.02 -25.68
CA LEU A 116 -7.77 -8.73 -27.08
C LEU A 116 -6.89 -7.59 -27.64
N CYS A 117 -6.13 -6.89 -26.79
CA CYS A 117 -5.31 -5.76 -27.19
C CYS A 117 -3.89 -5.92 -26.61
N PRO A 118 -2.94 -6.53 -27.36
CA PRO A 118 -1.56 -6.69 -26.92
C PRO A 118 -0.79 -5.36 -27.07
N ASP A 119 -1.22 -4.32 -26.34
CA ASP A 119 -0.54 -3.03 -26.21
C ASP A 119 0.10 -2.95 -24.83
N GLU A 120 1.41 -3.26 -24.75
CA GLU A 120 2.15 -3.34 -23.49
C GLU A 120 2.15 -2.02 -22.73
N GLU A 121 2.20 -0.87 -23.43
CA GLU A 121 2.19 0.44 -22.80
C GLU A 121 0.84 0.71 -22.13
N LEU A 122 -0.25 0.42 -22.84
CA LEU A 122 -1.60 0.60 -22.31
C LEU A 122 -1.91 -0.40 -21.18
N GLU A 123 -1.41 -1.63 -21.29
CA GLU A 123 -1.50 -2.65 -20.23
C GLU A 123 -0.80 -2.17 -18.95
N LEU A 124 0.40 -1.61 -19.05
CA LEU A 124 1.12 -1.06 -17.90
C LEU A 124 0.35 0.09 -17.23
N ILE A 125 -0.25 0.98 -18.02
CA ILE A 125 -1.10 2.07 -17.50
C ILE A 125 -2.32 1.49 -16.78
N ALA A 126 -2.97 0.49 -17.36
CA ALA A 126 -4.12 -0.17 -16.74
C ALA A 126 -3.74 -0.84 -15.42
N LEU A 127 -2.65 -1.62 -15.40
CA LEU A 127 -2.13 -2.28 -14.20
C LEU A 127 -1.78 -1.28 -13.10
N HIS A 128 -1.15 -0.15 -13.45
CA HIS A 128 -0.85 0.92 -12.50
C HIS A 128 -2.12 1.49 -11.84
N ARG A 129 -3.16 1.76 -12.63
CA ARG A 129 -4.44 2.27 -12.11
C ARG A 129 -5.15 1.23 -11.24
N LEU A 130 -5.10 -0.05 -11.62
CA LEU A 130 -5.62 -1.15 -10.83
C LEU A 130 -4.87 -1.32 -9.50
N ALA A 131 -3.54 -1.25 -9.50
CA ALA A 131 -2.74 -1.28 -8.26
C ALA A 131 -3.13 -0.15 -7.32
N SER A 132 -3.31 1.07 -7.86
CA SER A 132 -3.79 2.21 -7.10
C SER A 132 -5.20 1.98 -6.54
N TYR A 133 -6.12 1.40 -7.30
CA TYR A 133 -7.45 1.04 -6.80
C TYR A 133 -7.39 0.02 -5.66
N GLU A 134 -6.62 -1.05 -5.80
CA GLU A 134 -6.45 -2.07 -4.76
C GLU A 134 -5.87 -1.43 -3.48
N TYR A 135 -4.90 -0.52 -3.63
CA TYR A 135 -4.37 0.25 -2.50
C TYR A 135 -5.45 1.11 -1.84
N TRP A 136 -6.24 1.85 -2.62
CA TRP A 136 -7.34 2.65 -2.08
C TRP A 136 -8.49 1.79 -1.54
N SER A 137 -8.55 0.51 -1.87
CA SER A 137 -9.51 -0.46 -1.33
C SER A 137 -8.97 -1.21 -0.11
N LEU A 138 -7.77 -0.84 0.37
CA LEU A 138 -7.09 -1.47 1.50
C LEU A 138 -6.68 -2.92 1.24
N ASN A 139 -6.46 -3.29 -0.02
CA ASN A 139 -5.92 -4.58 -0.41
C ASN A 139 -4.44 -4.44 -0.76
N PHE A 140 -3.58 -4.14 0.23
CA PHE A 140 -2.18 -3.81 -0.06
C PHE A 140 -1.40 -5.01 -0.60
N SER A 141 -1.75 -6.25 -0.24
CA SER A 141 -1.13 -7.44 -0.85
C SER A 141 -1.32 -7.46 -2.36
N ARG A 142 -2.57 -7.28 -2.83
CA ARG A 142 -2.83 -7.28 -4.28
C ARG A 142 -2.23 -6.07 -4.97
N ALA A 143 -2.30 -4.89 -4.34
CA ALA A 143 -1.65 -3.69 -4.85
C ALA A 143 -0.13 -3.89 -5.01
N LEU A 144 0.51 -4.51 -4.02
CA LEU A 144 1.94 -4.81 -4.01
C LEU A 144 2.30 -5.81 -5.12
N GLU A 145 1.53 -6.88 -5.28
CA GLU A 145 1.73 -7.87 -6.35
C GLU A 145 1.72 -7.23 -7.74
N ILE A 146 0.68 -6.43 -8.04
CA ILE A 146 0.54 -5.77 -9.33
C ILE A 146 1.65 -4.74 -9.53
N GLN A 147 1.92 -3.92 -8.52
CA GLN A 147 2.91 -2.86 -8.63
C GLN A 147 4.34 -3.40 -8.79
N ARG A 148 4.63 -4.55 -8.18
CA ARG A 148 5.88 -5.28 -8.35
C ARG A 148 6.06 -5.73 -9.80
N ASP A 149 5.02 -6.27 -10.44
CA ASP A 149 5.07 -6.66 -11.85
C ASP A 149 5.30 -5.44 -12.77
N VAL A 150 4.53 -4.37 -12.57
CA VAL A 150 4.69 -3.10 -13.31
C VAL A 150 6.12 -2.57 -13.19
N PHE A 151 6.67 -2.52 -11.97
CA PHE A 151 8.01 -2.00 -11.73
C PHE A 151 9.11 -2.90 -12.35
N TYR A 152 8.99 -4.23 -12.26
CA TYR A 152 9.97 -5.13 -12.88
C TYR A 152 9.94 -5.09 -14.40
N ARG A 153 8.76 -4.96 -15.03
CA ARG A 153 8.65 -4.75 -16.48
C ARG A 153 9.34 -3.46 -16.92
N ALA A 154 9.23 -2.38 -16.13
CA ALA A 154 9.96 -1.15 -16.39
C ALA A 154 11.48 -1.34 -16.32
N LEU A 155 11.99 -2.08 -15.32
CA LEU A 155 13.43 -2.36 -15.15
C LEU A 155 14.01 -3.24 -16.26
N ARG A 156 13.25 -4.24 -16.76
CA ARG A 156 13.70 -5.16 -17.83
C ARG A 156 14.11 -4.45 -19.12
N LYS A 157 13.63 -3.22 -19.34
CA LYS A 157 14.00 -2.40 -20.51
C LYS A 157 15.48 -1.97 -20.50
N GLY A 158 16.22 -2.19 -19.41
CA GLY A 158 17.67 -1.92 -19.32
C GLY A 158 18.05 -0.44 -19.41
N ARG A 159 17.07 0.45 -19.45
CA ARG A 159 17.23 1.91 -19.55
C ARG A 159 17.24 2.57 -18.18
N ARG A 160 17.74 3.80 -18.13
CA ARG A 160 17.57 4.67 -16.96
C ARG A 160 16.10 5.00 -16.75
N LEU A 161 15.71 5.21 -15.49
CA LEU A 161 14.32 5.47 -15.11
C LEU A 161 13.90 6.88 -15.50
N ASP A 162 12.80 7.00 -16.22
CA ASP A 162 12.17 8.29 -16.52
C ASP A 162 11.24 8.76 -15.39
N GLY A 163 10.50 9.85 -15.62
CA GLY A 163 9.58 10.40 -14.61
C GLY A 163 8.46 9.42 -14.23
N TYR A 164 7.95 8.65 -15.19
CA TYR A 164 6.86 7.70 -14.98
C TYR A 164 7.36 6.44 -14.25
N ASP A 165 8.56 5.96 -14.60
CA ASP A 165 9.20 4.86 -13.88
C ASP A 165 9.46 5.23 -12.40
N LEU A 166 9.84 6.48 -12.14
CA LEU A 166 10.07 6.98 -10.78
C LEU A 166 8.77 7.07 -9.97
N GLU A 167 7.66 7.48 -10.58
CA GLU A 167 6.34 7.45 -9.95
C GLU A 167 5.91 6.01 -9.59
N ASN A 168 6.22 5.04 -10.46
CA ASN A 168 6.00 3.63 -10.17
C ASN A 168 6.87 3.13 -9.01
N ALA A 169 8.12 3.56 -8.93
CA ALA A 169 9.01 3.24 -7.81
C ALA A 169 8.50 3.83 -6.48
N HIS A 170 8.02 5.08 -6.51
CA HIS A 170 7.38 5.72 -5.37
C HIS A 170 6.19 4.89 -4.86
N ASN A 171 5.24 4.54 -5.74
CA ASN A 171 4.09 3.74 -5.35
C ASN A 171 4.48 2.35 -4.81
N PHE A 172 5.41 1.66 -5.49
CA PHE A 172 5.90 0.35 -5.05
C PHE A 172 6.49 0.40 -3.64
N SER A 173 7.39 1.37 -3.41
CA SER A 173 8.03 1.56 -2.09
C SER A 173 7.03 1.90 -0.99
N ARG A 174 5.98 2.67 -1.29
CA ARG A 174 4.90 2.96 -0.35
C ARG A 174 4.12 1.71 0.03
N TYR A 175 3.83 0.84 -0.93
CA TYR A 175 3.10 -0.41 -0.66
C TYR A 175 3.95 -1.36 0.19
N LEU A 176 5.24 -1.50 -0.14
CA LEU A 176 6.20 -2.24 0.70
C LEU A 176 6.21 -1.70 2.14
N LYS A 177 6.27 -0.38 2.31
CA LYS A 177 6.29 0.24 3.65
C LYS A 177 5.01 -0.06 4.45
N GLN A 178 3.84 0.00 3.81
CA GLN A 178 2.57 -0.30 4.47
C GLN A 178 2.45 -1.79 4.86
N SER A 179 3.07 -2.67 4.08
CA SER A 179 3.21 -4.10 4.38
C SER A 179 4.38 -4.44 5.32
N CYS A 180 4.92 -3.46 6.05
CA CYS A 180 6.03 -3.62 7.00
C CYS A 180 7.40 -4.03 6.39
N TYR A 181 7.59 -3.94 5.08
CA TYR A 181 8.89 -4.17 4.41
C TYR A 181 9.68 -2.86 4.24
N ALA A 182 9.93 -2.16 5.36
CA ALA A 182 10.50 -0.81 5.35
C ALA A 182 11.93 -0.77 4.79
N SER A 183 12.75 -1.77 5.09
CA SER A 183 14.14 -1.86 4.61
C SER A 183 14.19 -2.01 3.09
N GLU A 184 13.34 -2.87 2.53
CA GLU A 184 13.20 -3.02 1.08
C GLU A 184 12.68 -1.75 0.43
N ALA A 185 11.65 -1.11 1.00
CA ALA A 185 11.12 0.16 0.51
C ALA A 185 12.22 1.25 0.41
N ILE A 186 13.08 1.37 1.43
CA ILE A 186 14.24 2.27 1.43
C ILE A 186 15.23 1.89 0.32
N GLY A 187 15.51 0.59 0.15
CA GLY A 187 16.36 0.06 -0.91
C GLY A 187 15.86 0.44 -2.30
N ILE A 188 14.57 0.22 -2.56
CA ILE A 188 13.90 0.58 -3.82
C ILE A 188 13.99 2.08 -4.07
N CYS A 189 13.69 2.94 -3.09
CA CYS A 189 13.80 4.39 -3.28
C CYS A 189 15.24 4.81 -3.62
N ARG A 190 16.25 4.27 -2.91
CA ARG A 190 17.67 4.59 -3.17
C ARG A 190 18.09 4.14 -4.56
N ALA A 191 17.73 2.94 -4.96
CA ALA A 191 18.01 2.40 -6.29
C ALA A 191 17.33 3.25 -7.38
N ALA A 192 16.06 3.60 -7.20
CA ALA A 192 15.31 4.40 -8.17
C ALA A 192 15.95 5.79 -8.38
N LEU A 193 16.34 6.46 -7.30
CA LEU A 193 17.03 7.76 -7.39
C LEU A 193 18.40 7.65 -8.07
N ALA A 194 19.14 6.56 -7.85
CA ALA A 194 20.43 6.32 -8.49
C ALA A 194 20.30 6.01 -9.98
N LEU A 195 19.26 5.27 -10.37
CA LEU A 195 18.97 4.88 -11.75
C LEU A 195 18.22 5.94 -12.56
N ALA A 196 17.85 7.07 -11.94
CA ALA A 196 17.13 8.15 -12.61
C ALA A 196 17.89 8.69 -13.83
N ALA A 197 17.19 8.83 -14.95
CA ALA A 197 17.70 9.48 -16.15
C ALA A 197 18.05 10.94 -15.85
N PRO A 198 19.12 11.52 -16.45
CA PRO A 198 19.51 12.90 -16.19
C PRO A 198 18.38 13.91 -16.38
N LYS A 199 17.59 13.77 -17.45
CA LYS A 199 16.41 14.62 -17.75
C LYS A 199 15.25 14.47 -16.76
N SER A 200 15.23 13.39 -15.99
CA SER A 200 14.18 13.08 -15.02
C SER A 200 14.58 13.41 -13.59
N ARG A 201 15.84 13.83 -13.36
CA ARG A 201 16.23 14.42 -12.08
C ARG A 201 15.38 15.66 -11.85
N TRP A 202 14.77 15.75 -10.66
CA TRP A 202 13.85 16.82 -10.30
C TRP A 202 12.49 16.82 -11.02
N SER A 203 12.15 15.75 -11.73
CA SER A 203 10.76 15.48 -12.13
C SER A 203 9.85 15.27 -10.91
N ASN A 204 8.53 15.29 -11.10
CA ASN A 204 7.59 15.01 -10.01
C ASN A 204 7.82 13.63 -9.39
N GLY A 205 7.92 12.57 -10.20
CA GLY A 205 8.23 11.22 -9.69
C GLY A 205 9.54 11.18 -8.88
N TRP A 206 10.59 11.89 -9.31
CA TRP A 206 11.83 11.99 -8.54
C TRP A 206 11.63 12.64 -7.16
N LYS A 207 10.87 13.74 -7.13
CA LYS A 207 10.55 14.46 -5.89
C LYS A 207 9.72 13.60 -4.95
N GLU A 208 8.75 12.86 -5.46
CA GLU A 208 7.92 11.94 -4.69
C GLU A 208 8.74 10.80 -4.07
N VAL A 209 9.64 10.17 -4.84
CA VAL A 209 10.56 9.15 -4.31
C VAL A 209 11.44 9.72 -3.20
N MET A 210 11.90 10.98 -3.32
CA MET A 210 12.66 11.63 -2.25
C MET A 210 11.85 11.87 -0.99
N VAL A 211 10.59 12.28 -1.12
CA VAL A 211 9.69 12.47 0.02
C VAL A 211 9.44 11.13 0.72
N ALA A 212 9.15 10.07 -0.06
CA ALA A 212 8.96 8.72 0.48
C ALA A 212 10.22 8.20 1.17
N LEU A 213 11.40 8.32 0.54
CA LEU A 213 12.67 7.94 1.16
C LEU A 213 12.90 8.70 2.46
N GLY A 214 12.62 10.00 2.48
CA GLY A 214 12.80 10.82 3.68
C GLY A 214 11.88 10.39 4.82
N TRP A 215 10.62 10.08 4.50
CA TRP A 215 9.67 9.52 5.47
C TRP A 215 10.14 8.16 6.00
N PHE A 216 10.56 7.24 5.13
CA PHE A 216 10.98 5.91 5.56
C PHE A 216 12.28 5.96 6.37
N GLU A 217 13.25 6.79 5.99
CA GLU A 217 14.48 7.02 6.77
C GLU A 217 14.15 7.59 8.16
N ALA A 218 13.19 8.53 8.25
CA ALA A 218 12.75 9.07 9.54
C ALA A 218 12.02 8.03 10.40
N GLU A 219 11.29 7.08 9.83
CA GLU A 219 10.73 5.96 10.60
C GLU A 219 11.74 4.87 10.94
N ALA A 220 12.83 4.74 10.18
CA ALA A 220 13.88 3.76 10.42
C ALA A 220 14.92 4.22 11.46
N GLY A 221 14.71 5.35 12.15
CA GLY A 221 15.63 5.87 13.17
C GLY A 221 16.61 6.94 12.67
N GLU A 222 16.47 7.42 11.43
CA GLU A 222 17.37 8.40 10.78
C GLU A 222 16.65 9.74 10.54
N LEU A 223 16.06 10.30 11.60
CA LEU A 223 15.21 11.50 11.56
C LEU A 223 15.82 12.70 10.84
N SER A 224 17.03 13.13 11.22
CA SER A 224 17.65 14.35 10.67
C SER A 224 17.82 14.24 9.16
N ARG A 225 18.30 13.09 8.68
CA ARG A 225 18.49 12.80 7.27
C ARG A 225 17.14 12.76 6.53
N GLY A 226 16.15 12.09 7.10
CA GLY A 226 14.82 11.99 6.53
C GLY A 226 14.13 13.34 6.41
N LEU A 227 14.10 14.12 7.49
CA LEU A 227 13.48 15.44 7.54
C LEU A 227 14.16 16.44 6.60
N ALA A 228 15.50 16.49 6.58
CA ALA A 228 16.24 17.38 5.68
C ALA A 228 15.93 17.09 4.21
N ARG A 229 15.81 15.79 3.85
CA ARG A 229 15.43 15.38 2.50
C ARG A 229 14.05 15.89 2.10
N MET A 230 13.07 15.74 2.99
CA MET A 230 11.70 16.16 2.75
C MET A 230 11.59 17.69 2.68
N GLN A 231 12.21 18.41 3.60
CA GLN A 231 12.23 19.88 3.61
C GLN A 231 12.86 20.48 2.35
N LYS A 232 13.89 19.83 1.79
CA LYS A 232 14.52 20.26 0.53
C LYS A 232 13.55 20.17 -0.65
N VAL A 233 12.69 19.15 -0.68
CA VAL A 233 11.89 18.82 -1.88
C VAL A 233 10.47 19.35 -1.78
N PHE A 234 9.89 19.41 -0.58
CA PHE A 234 8.50 19.77 -0.37
C PHE A 234 8.09 21.12 -1.00
N PRO A 235 8.88 22.21 -0.90
CA PRO A 235 8.54 23.48 -1.53
C PRO A 235 8.48 23.41 -3.06
N ALA A 236 9.16 22.44 -3.68
CA ALA A 236 9.23 22.28 -5.13
C ALA A 236 8.18 21.31 -5.70
N LEU A 237 7.33 20.73 -4.85
CA LEU A 237 6.18 19.91 -5.27
C LEU A 237 5.05 20.79 -5.83
N SER A 238 4.17 20.21 -6.66
CA SER A 238 2.92 20.87 -7.04
C SER A 238 2.03 21.08 -5.81
N ARG A 239 1.06 21.99 -5.89
CA ARG A 239 0.15 22.27 -4.77
C ARG A 239 -0.67 21.05 -4.38
N GLU A 240 -1.09 20.26 -5.37
CA GLU A 240 -1.80 19.00 -5.19
C GLU A 240 -0.93 17.99 -4.43
N ALA A 241 0.33 17.84 -4.85
CA ALA A 241 1.28 16.95 -4.20
C ALA A 241 1.62 17.44 -2.77
N GLN A 242 1.81 18.75 -2.55
CA GLN A 242 2.01 19.30 -1.22
C GLN A 242 0.85 18.97 -0.28
N ASN A 243 -0.39 19.11 -0.75
CA ASN A 243 -1.57 18.74 0.03
C ASN A 243 -1.60 17.25 0.37
N MET A 244 -1.23 16.39 -0.57
CA MET A 244 -1.17 14.93 -0.37
C MET A 244 -0.07 14.53 0.62
N PHE A 245 1.13 15.10 0.49
CA PHE A 245 2.29 14.78 1.31
C PHE A 245 2.37 15.57 2.62
N TYR A 246 1.46 16.51 2.87
CA TYR A 246 1.48 17.32 4.09
C TYR A 246 1.47 16.46 5.35
N GLY A 247 0.57 15.47 5.41
CA GLY A 247 0.51 14.52 6.53
C GLY A 247 1.78 13.67 6.69
N VAL A 248 2.45 13.37 5.57
CA VAL A 248 3.71 12.63 5.52
C VAL A 248 4.86 13.48 6.05
N LEU A 249 4.95 14.77 5.69
CA LEU A 249 5.94 15.71 6.23
C LEU A 249 5.69 16.04 7.71
N LEU A 250 4.43 16.13 8.11
CA LEU A 250 4.06 16.43 9.49
C LEU A 250 4.59 15.36 10.45
N ARG A 251 4.62 14.10 10.02
CA ARG A 251 5.06 12.97 10.83
C ARG A 251 6.49 13.09 11.37
N PRO A 252 7.55 13.32 10.57
CA PRO A 252 8.89 13.59 11.08
C PRO A 252 8.99 14.91 11.85
N GLN A 253 8.20 15.94 11.53
CA GLN A 253 8.16 17.16 12.35
C GLN A 253 7.63 16.88 13.76
N MET A 254 6.61 16.02 13.87
CA MET A 254 6.08 15.56 15.15
C MET A 254 7.08 14.69 15.89
N PHE A 255 7.74 13.73 15.22
CA PHE A 255 8.84 12.96 15.83
C PHE A 255 9.95 13.86 16.38
N ALA A 256 10.33 14.90 15.64
CA ALA A 256 11.32 15.88 16.06
C ALA A 256 10.86 16.75 17.25
N GLY A 257 9.57 16.74 17.59
CA GLY A 257 8.99 17.62 18.61
C GLY A 257 8.87 19.08 18.17
N VAL A 258 8.95 19.35 16.86
CA VAL A 258 8.79 20.71 16.29
C VAL A 258 7.32 21.12 16.30
N VAL A 259 6.42 20.16 16.14
CA VAL A 259 4.97 20.34 16.19
C VAL A 259 4.38 19.23 17.04
N ASP A 260 3.31 19.51 17.79
CA ASP A 260 2.56 18.49 18.51
C ASP A 260 1.06 18.50 18.17
N VAL A 261 0.36 17.47 18.66
CA VAL A 261 -1.07 17.26 18.38
C VAL A 261 -1.91 18.43 18.86
N GLN A 262 -1.62 18.97 20.04
CA GLN A 262 -2.39 20.06 20.64
C GLN A 262 -2.22 21.37 19.88
N THR A 263 -0.99 21.69 19.44
CA THR A 263 -0.70 22.85 18.60
C THR A 263 -1.52 22.82 17.31
N LEU A 264 -1.57 21.66 16.64
CA LEU A 264 -2.34 21.48 15.41
C LEU A 264 -3.84 21.61 15.64
N LEU A 265 -4.35 21.03 16.75
CA LEU A 265 -5.76 21.14 17.12
C LEU A 265 -6.16 22.55 17.58
N GLY A 266 -5.21 23.34 18.06
CA GLY A 266 -5.42 24.74 18.48
C GLY A 266 -5.33 25.75 17.34
N THR A 267 -4.86 25.35 16.15
CA THR A 267 -4.68 26.27 15.03
C THR A 267 -6.05 26.67 14.44
N PRO A 268 -6.34 27.96 14.17
CA PRO A 268 -7.63 28.39 13.60
C PRO A 268 -7.95 27.79 12.22
N ARG A 269 -6.93 27.34 11.49
CA ARG A 269 -7.11 26.60 10.25
C ARG A 269 -7.52 25.17 10.56
N LYS A 270 -8.62 24.71 9.96
CA LYS A 270 -9.06 23.30 10.04
C LYS A 270 -7.87 22.39 9.72
N ILE A 271 -7.58 21.45 10.62
CA ILE A 271 -6.66 20.34 10.35
C ILE A 271 -7.07 19.71 9.01
N THR A 272 -6.11 19.57 8.09
CA THR A 272 -6.39 18.98 6.78
C THR A 272 -6.65 17.48 6.94
N ASN A 273 -7.48 16.90 6.07
CA ASN A 273 -7.75 15.45 6.07
C ASN A 273 -6.46 14.62 5.96
N ALA A 274 -5.40 15.16 5.34
CA ALA A 274 -4.09 14.52 5.26
C ALA A 274 -3.35 14.46 6.60
N ALA A 275 -3.55 15.44 7.49
CA ALA A 275 -2.89 15.50 8.79
C ALA A 275 -3.57 14.65 9.87
N ILE A 276 -4.88 14.42 9.77
CA ILE A 276 -5.64 13.74 10.83
C ILE A 276 -5.10 12.33 11.15
N PRO A 277 -4.80 11.46 10.17
CA PRO A 277 -4.24 10.13 10.46
C PRO A 277 -2.91 10.20 11.23
N THR A 278 -2.07 11.20 10.91
CA THR A 278 -0.81 11.45 11.63
C THR A 278 -1.11 11.89 13.06
N CYS A 279 -1.94 12.92 13.27
CA CYS A 279 -2.34 13.38 14.62
C CYS A 279 -2.94 12.26 15.46
N TRP A 280 -3.81 11.44 14.87
CA TRP A 280 -4.46 10.31 15.51
C TRP A 280 -3.46 9.26 15.99
N THR A 281 -2.48 8.91 15.15
CA THR A 281 -1.47 7.91 15.50
C THR A 281 -0.61 8.39 16.67
N PHE A 282 -0.21 9.67 16.68
CA PHE A 282 0.58 10.25 17.76
C PHE A 282 -0.23 10.38 19.05
N ALA A 283 -1.47 10.88 18.98
CA ALA A 283 -2.35 10.97 20.15
C ALA A 283 -2.61 9.59 20.77
N ALA A 284 -2.82 8.56 19.95
CA ALA A 284 -2.95 7.18 20.41
C ALA A 284 -1.65 6.60 21.00
N CYS A 285 -0.48 7.10 20.58
CA CYS A 285 0.80 6.73 21.17
C CYS A 285 1.06 7.43 22.52
N GLU A 286 0.64 8.70 22.63
CA GLU A 286 0.71 9.49 23.87
C GLU A 286 -0.39 9.11 24.88
N GLU A 287 -1.45 8.42 24.46
CA GLU A 287 -2.68 8.22 25.24
C GLU A 287 -3.35 9.56 25.60
N ASP A 288 -3.27 10.52 24.69
CA ASP A 288 -3.93 11.82 24.85
C ASP A 288 -5.43 11.68 24.54
N ILE A 289 -6.19 11.29 25.57
CA ILE A 289 -7.64 11.06 25.50
C ILE A 289 -8.39 12.31 25.02
N ALA A 290 -7.96 13.50 25.47
CA ALA A 290 -8.58 14.76 25.07
C ALA A 290 -8.37 15.03 23.58
N ALA A 291 -7.14 14.86 23.07
CA ALA A 291 -6.86 14.97 21.64
C ALA A 291 -7.65 13.96 20.80
N LEU A 292 -7.70 12.69 21.23
CA LEU A 292 -8.43 11.64 20.52
C LEU A 292 -9.93 11.97 20.42
N ARG A 293 -10.57 12.47 21.50
CA ARG A 293 -11.97 12.92 21.46
C ARG A 293 -12.18 14.09 20.50
N ARG A 294 -11.28 15.09 20.50
CA ARG A 294 -11.34 16.23 19.58
C ARG A 294 -11.17 15.79 18.12
N LEU A 295 -10.21 14.92 17.84
CA LEU A 295 -9.98 14.38 16.50
C LEU A 295 -11.19 13.58 16.00
N LEU A 296 -11.84 12.80 16.89
CA LEU A 296 -13.06 12.06 16.55
C LEU A 296 -14.22 13.01 16.21
N ALA A 297 -14.36 14.12 16.94
CA ALA A 297 -15.38 15.13 16.68
C ALA A 297 -15.17 15.90 15.36
N ILE A 298 -13.92 16.03 14.90
CA ILE A 298 -13.59 16.71 13.64
C ILE A 298 -13.92 15.85 12.41
N TYR A 299 -13.97 14.52 12.55
CA TYR A 299 -14.21 13.61 11.43
C TYR A 299 -15.71 13.50 11.06
N PRO A 300 -16.13 13.91 9.84
CA PRO A 300 -17.51 13.71 9.40
C PRO A 300 -17.82 12.22 9.16
N ASN A 301 -19.05 11.80 9.50
CA ASN A 301 -19.51 10.40 9.44
C ASN A 301 -19.40 9.70 8.07
N LYS A 302 -19.34 10.42 6.94
CA LYS A 302 -19.35 9.80 5.59
C LYS A 302 -18.00 9.23 5.14
N ASP A 303 -16.88 9.81 5.59
CA ASP A 303 -15.53 9.28 5.31
C ASP A 303 -15.07 8.24 6.37
N MET A 304 -15.91 8.01 7.41
CA MET A 304 -15.56 7.21 8.58
C MET A 304 -15.59 5.71 8.33
N GLU A 305 -16.46 5.16 7.48
CA GLU A 305 -16.57 3.69 7.36
C GLU A 305 -15.25 3.05 6.92
N ARG A 306 -14.56 3.66 5.95
CA ARG A 306 -13.25 3.19 5.51
C ARG A 306 -12.17 3.43 6.55
N GLN A 307 -12.12 4.64 7.13
CA GLN A 307 -11.12 4.98 8.14
C GLN A 307 -11.27 4.14 9.41
N ARG A 308 -12.51 3.75 9.77
CA ARG A 308 -12.81 2.89 10.93
C ARG A 308 -12.18 1.51 10.84
N ARG A 309 -11.97 1.00 9.62
CA ARG A 309 -11.26 -0.27 9.37
C ARG A 309 -9.74 -0.11 9.34
N MET A 310 -9.20 1.10 9.43
CA MET A 310 -7.75 1.26 9.48
C MET A 310 -7.23 0.83 10.86
N PRO A 311 -6.17 -0.01 10.94
CA PRO A 311 -5.63 -0.48 12.22
C PRO A 311 -5.28 0.64 13.21
N TYR A 312 -4.74 1.77 12.74
CA TYR A 312 -4.44 2.91 13.61
C TYR A 312 -5.70 3.57 14.19
N PHE A 313 -6.80 3.60 13.43
CA PHE A 313 -8.06 4.18 13.87
C PHE A 313 -8.75 3.27 14.89
N MET A 314 -8.80 1.97 14.60
CA MET A 314 -9.26 0.94 15.53
C MET A 314 -8.54 1.04 16.88
N ALA A 315 -7.21 1.14 16.87
CA ALA A 315 -6.42 1.29 18.09
C ALA A 315 -6.78 2.53 18.90
N GLY A 316 -6.87 3.72 18.27
CA GLY A 316 -7.21 4.95 18.99
C GLY A 316 -8.64 4.96 19.56
N THR A 317 -9.61 4.38 18.83
CA THR A 317 -10.99 4.27 19.31
C THR A 317 -11.12 3.27 20.46
N ALA A 318 -10.38 2.17 20.43
CA ALA A 318 -10.32 1.22 21.53
C ALA A 318 -9.69 1.84 22.79
N ILE A 319 -8.63 2.65 22.64
CA ILE A 319 -8.03 3.39 23.76
C ILE A 319 -9.03 4.38 24.38
N LEU A 320 -9.82 5.09 23.57
CA LEU A 320 -10.89 5.96 24.08
C LEU A 320 -11.92 5.17 24.91
N LYS A 321 -12.43 4.06 24.37
CA LYS A 321 -13.39 3.18 25.07
C LYS A 321 -12.84 2.63 26.38
N ALA A 322 -11.55 2.27 26.37
CA ALA A 322 -10.82 1.77 27.53
C ALA A 322 -10.70 2.83 28.64
N ALA A 323 -10.40 4.09 28.27
CA ALA A 323 -10.27 5.20 29.20
C ALA A 323 -11.61 5.65 29.80
N ASP A 324 -12.71 5.51 29.05
CA ASP A 324 -14.06 5.81 29.53
C ASP A 324 -14.61 4.78 30.53
N HIS A 325 -13.80 3.76 30.90
CA HIS A 325 -14.18 2.65 31.77
C HIS A 325 -15.47 1.94 31.31
N SER A 326 -15.75 1.99 30.00
CA SER A 326 -16.84 1.23 29.43
C SER A 326 -16.54 -0.26 29.64
N ARG A 327 -17.36 -0.95 30.45
CA ARG A 327 -17.21 -2.39 30.76
C ARG A 327 -17.42 -3.30 29.53
N SER A 328 -17.44 -2.76 28.32
CA SER A 328 -17.90 -3.42 27.10
C SER A 328 -16.81 -3.75 26.08
N LEU A 329 -15.53 -3.42 26.31
CA LEU A 329 -14.47 -3.79 25.39
C LEU A 329 -13.88 -5.16 25.73
N ASP A 330 -14.30 -6.19 24.97
CA ASP A 330 -13.60 -7.47 24.93
C ASP A 330 -12.25 -7.29 24.21
N VAL A 331 -11.17 -7.25 24.99
CA VAL A 331 -9.80 -7.03 24.49
C VAL A 331 -9.34 -8.16 23.58
N ALA A 332 -9.77 -9.41 23.85
CA ALA A 332 -9.39 -10.57 23.05
C ALA A 332 -10.05 -10.52 21.68
N ALA A 333 -11.38 -10.32 21.64
CA ALA A 333 -12.13 -10.18 20.40
C ALA A 333 -11.62 -9.00 19.55
N PHE A 334 -11.31 -7.86 20.19
CA PHE A 334 -10.68 -6.73 19.51
C PHE A 334 -9.32 -7.10 18.89
N GLY A 335 -8.50 -7.86 19.61
CA GLY A 335 -7.22 -8.35 19.13
C GLY A 335 -7.35 -9.18 17.86
N GLU A 336 -8.30 -10.12 17.84
CA GLU A 336 -8.59 -10.96 16.67
C GLU A 336 -9.06 -10.13 15.47
N GLU A 337 -9.97 -9.19 15.70
CA GLU A 337 -10.46 -8.27 14.67
C GLU A 337 -9.32 -7.43 14.08
N LEU A 338 -8.44 -6.89 14.93
CA LEU A 338 -7.30 -6.07 14.52
C LEU A 338 -6.28 -6.88 13.70
N VAL A 339 -6.03 -8.14 14.07
CA VAL A 339 -5.17 -9.06 13.30
C VAL A 339 -5.80 -9.36 11.94
N ALA A 340 -7.08 -9.69 11.91
CA ALA A 340 -7.80 -10.00 10.68
C ALA A 340 -7.79 -8.82 9.70
N GLU A 341 -8.05 -7.61 10.18
CA GLU A 341 -8.06 -6.40 9.35
C GLU A 341 -6.66 -5.99 8.88
N SER A 342 -5.65 -6.10 9.75
CA SER A 342 -4.25 -5.84 9.39
C SER A 342 -3.75 -6.82 8.32
N THR A 343 -4.09 -8.10 8.48
CA THR A 343 -3.70 -9.15 7.53
C THR A 343 -4.43 -8.99 6.20
N ARG A 344 -5.73 -8.64 6.22
CA ARG A 344 -6.49 -8.28 5.02
C ARG A 344 -5.87 -7.09 4.30
N SER A 345 -5.37 -6.13 5.08
CA SER A 345 -4.63 -5.00 4.56
C SER A 345 -3.26 -5.39 3.98
N GLY A 346 -2.80 -6.63 4.08
CA GLY A 346 -1.52 -7.07 3.52
C GLY A 346 -0.31 -6.83 4.42
N ILE A 347 -0.55 -6.68 5.72
CA ILE A 347 0.49 -6.77 6.74
C ILE A 347 0.75 -8.26 7.03
N PRO A 348 2.01 -8.73 7.08
CA PRO A 348 2.32 -10.11 7.44
C PRO A 348 1.66 -10.50 8.76
N GLU A 349 1.11 -11.72 8.83
CA GLU A 349 0.34 -12.17 10.00
C GLU A 349 1.14 -12.07 11.31
N SER A 350 2.45 -12.37 11.27
CA SER A 350 3.35 -12.21 12.42
C SER A 350 3.46 -10.77 12.91
N ALA A 351 3.61 -9.81 11.99
CA ALA A 351 3.61 -8.38 12.31
C ALA A 351 2.24 -7.90 12.80
N ALA A 352 1.15 -8.35 12.18
CA ALA A 352 -0.21 -8.04 12.59
C ALA A 352 -0.48 -8.50 14.03
N LYS A 353 -0.10 -9.74 14.37
CA LYS A 353 -0.18 -10.29 15.74
C LYS A 353 0.66 -9.49 16.73
N ALA A 354 1.91 -9.18 16.41
CA ALA A 354 2.77 -8.37 17.28
C ALA A 354 2.16 -6.98 17.54
N MET A 355 1.69 -6.28 16.51
CA MET A 355 1.04 -4.98 16.68
C MET A 355 -0.26 -5.05 17.48
N ALA A 356 -1.07 -6.09 17.26
CA ALA A 356 -2.30 -6.29 18.03
C ALA A 356 -1.98 -6.50 19.51
N LEU A 357 -1.01 -7.35 19.86
CA LEU A 357 -0.58 -7.56 21.24
C LEU A 357 -0.08 -6.28 21.91
N ILE A 358 0.66 -5.43 21.19
CA ILE A 358 1.11 -4.13 21.69
C ILE A 358 -0.08 -3.22 22.03
N VAL A 359 -1.06 -3.14 21.14
CA VAL A 359 -2.26 -2.30 21.35
C VAL A 359 -3.14 -2.88 22.45
N MET A 360 -3.31 -4.21 22.52
CA MET A 360 -4.06 -4.88 23.59
C MET A 360 -3.41 -4.66 24.96
N ALA A 361 -2.09 -4.73 25.05
CA ALA A 361 -1.35 -4.42 26.28
C ALA A 361 -1.57 -2.96 26.72
N GLN A 362 -1.55 -2.03 25.75
CA GLN A 362 -1.84 -0.62 25.98
C GLN A 362 -3.27 -0.41 26.51
N ILE A 363 -4.26 -1.04 25.86
CA ILE A 363 -5.68 -1.00 26.28
C ILE A 363 -5.85 -1.55 27.69
N ALA A 364 -5.32 -2.74 27.97
CA ALA A 364 -5.43 -3.38 29.28
C ALA A 364 -4.83 -2.50 30.38
N ARG A 365 -3.70 -1.83 30.11
CA ARG A 365 -3.10 -0.87 31.04
C ARG A 365 -3.99 0.35 31.25
N VAL A 366 -4.48 0.99 30.18
CA VAL A 366 -5.34 2.17 30.26
C VAL A 366 -6.64 1.87 31.02
N SER A 367 -7.18 0.66 30.91
CA SER A 367 -8.34 0.19 31.67
C SER A 367 -8.04 -0.21 33.12
N GLY A 368 -6.81 -0.05 33.60
CA GLY A 368 -6.42 -0.41 34.98
C GLY A 368 -6.21 -1.91 35.23
N ASN A 369 -6.24 -2.76 34.20
CA ASN A 369 -5.97 -4.20 34.33
C ASN A 369 -4.47 -4.50 34.21
N ALA A 370 -3.74 -4.24 35.29
CA ALA A 370 -2.28 -4.36 35.34
C ALA A 370 -1.77 -5.79 35.08
N GLU A 371 -2.51 -6.81 35.51
CA GLU A 371 -2.13 -8.22 35.28
C GLU A 371 -2.20 -8.59 33.80
N SER A 372 -3.33 -8.31 33.15
CA SER A 372 -3.48 -8.52 31.71
C SER A 372 -2.47 -7.70 30.92
N GLY A 373 -2.23 -6.43 31.30
CA GLY A 373 -1.23 -5.58 30.67
C GLY A 373 0.17 -6.18 30.69
N ARG A 374 0.61 -6.73 31.82
CA ARG A 374 1.91 -7.43 31.94
C ARG A 374 1.96 -8.70 31.08
N LYS A 375 0.93 -9.54 31.13
CA LYS A 375 0.85 -10.78 30.34
C LYS A 375 0.96 -10.48 28.84
N LEU A 376 0.16 -9.54 28.35
CA LEU A 376 0.14 -9.12 26.95
C LEU A 376 1.46 -8.46 26.53
N THR A 377 2.10 -7.68 27.42
CA THR A 377 3.41 -7.08 27.15
C THR A 377 4.49 -8.15 26.96
N HIS A 378 4.51 -9.22 27.76
CA HIS A 378 5.42 -10.34 27.55
C HIS A 378 5.16 -11.08 26.23
N GLN A 379 3.89 -11.30 25.90
CA GLN A 379 3.51 -11.92 24.62
C GLN A 379 3.91 -11.04 23.44
N ALA A 380 3.71 -9.73 23.52
CA ALA A 380 4.16 -8.77 22.53
C ALA A 380 5.69 -8.80 22.37
N ASP A 381 6.45 -8.87 23.46
CA ASP A 381 7.91 -8.96 23.41
C ASP A 381 8.38 -10.23 22.72
N ALA A 382 7.77 -11.38 23.04
CA ALA A 382 8.06 -12.65 22.39
C ALA A 382 7.73 -12.60 20.89
N ALA A 383 6.58 -12.05 20.52
CA ALA A 383 6.15 -11.91 19.12
C ALA A 383 7.06 -10.97 18.32
N LEU A 384 7.56 -9.89 18.95
CA LEU A 384 8.53 -8.98 18.33
C LEU A 384 9.87 -9.65 18.08
N ASN A 385 10.35 -10.46 19.02
CA ASN A 385 11.62 -11.19 18.88
C ASN A 385 11.52 -12.35 17.87
N SER A 386 10.30 -12.76 17.47
CA SER A 386 10.07 -13.81 16.48
C SER A 386 9.66 -13.27 15.10
N LEU A 387 9.74 -11.96 14.87
CA LEU A 387 9.50 -11.38 13.54
C LEU A 387 10.61 -11.80 12.56
N PRO A 388 10.27 -12.07 11.29
CA PRO A 388 11.26 -12.23 10.24
C PRO A 388 12.17 -10.99 10.11
N ASP A 389 13.44 -11.19 9.76
CA ASP A 389 14.46 -10.12 9.69
C ASP A 389 14.12 -9.01 8.67
N ASP A 390 13.35 -9.34 7.64
CA ASP A 390 12.89 -8.42 6.59
C ASP A 390 11.64 -7.62 6.98
N VAL A 391 10.98 -7.99 8.09
CA VAL A 391 9.76 -7.36 8.59
C VAL A 391 10.10 -6.34 9.67
N THR A 392 9.80 -5.08 9.41
CA THR A 392 10.04 -3.96 10.32
C THR A 392 8.75 -3.27 10.71
N LEU A 393 8.40 -3.31 12.01
CA LEU A 393 7.24 -2.57 12.51
C LEU A 393 7.46 -1.05 12.47
N PRO A 394 6.39 -0.25 12.29
CA PRO A 394 6.46 1.21 12.41
C PRO A 394 7.04 1.65 13.76
N LEU A 395 7.85 2.71 13.74
CA LEU A 395 8.55 3.20 14.94
C LEU A 395 7.61 3.54 16.12
N LEU A 396 6.40 4.06 15.84
CA LEU A 396 5.42 4.33 16.89
C LEU A 396 4.86 3.05 17.52
N ALA A 397 4.76 1.94 16.78
CA ALA A 397 4.37 0.66 17.37
C ALA A 397 5.46 0.15 18.33
N GLN A 398 6.73 0.27 17.94
CA GLN A 398 7.86 -0.05 18.81
C GLN A 398 7.89 0.85 20.06
N ALA A 399 7.64 2.16 19.89
CA ALA A 399 7.56 3.10 21.00
C ALA A 399 6.44 2.75 21.98
N LYS A 400 5.26 2.35 21.49
CA LYS A 400 4.15 1.85 22.33
C LYS A 400 4.55 0.62 23.13
N HIS A 401 5.21 -0.36 22.49
CA HIS A 401 5.71 -1.55 23.20
C HIS A 401 6.65 -1.16 24.34
N HIS A 402 7.66 -0.35 24.03
CA HIS A 402 8.64 0.06 25.02
C HIS A 402 8.02 0.88 26.15
N ARG A 403 7.03 1.72 25.85
CA ARG A 403 6.23 2.40 26.87
C ARG A 403 5.45 1.41 27.75
N ASN A 404 4.76 0.44 27.17
CA ASN A 404 4.06 -0.59 27.93
C ASN A 404 4.99 -1.33 28.89
N VAL A 405 6.21 -1.69 28.44
CA VAL A 405 7.24 -2.27 29.32
C VAL A 405 7.61 -1.34 30.47
N LEU A 406 7.78 -0.04 30.22
CA LEU A 406 8.18 0.89 31.26
C LEU A 406 7.07 1.14 32.28
N ASP A 407 5.81 1.19 31.83
CA ASP A 407 4.65 1.46 32.67
C ASP A 407 4.16 0.21 33.43
N CYS A 408 4.33 -1.00 32.88
CA CYS A 408 3.83 -2.24 33.49
C CYS A 408 4.75 -2.84 34.56
N TYR A 409 6.01 -2.44 34.62
CA TYR A 409 7.00 -3.00 35.54
C TYR A 409 7.65 -1.89 36.37
N ASP A 410 8.00 -2.18 37.62
CA ASP A 410 8.80 -1.25 38.43
C ASP A 410 10.29 -1.36 38.04
N SER A 411 10.99 -0.23 38.13
CA SER A 411 12.44 -0.12 38.17
C SER A 411 13.11 -1.10 39.15
N ASN A 412 12.47 -1.40 40.28
CA ASN A 412 13.00 -2.28 41.33
C ASN A 412 12.68 -3.77 41.15
N SER A 413 12.16 -4.20 39.99
CA SER A 413 11.84 -5.62 39.79
C SER A 413 13.07 -6.52 39.93
N HIS A 414 13.02 -7.54 40.79
CA HIS A 414 14.13 -8.50 40.99
C HIS A 414 14.20 -9.61 39.92
N LYS A 415 13.23 -9.68 38.98
CA LYS A 415 13.24 -10.71 37.93
C LYS A 415 14.20 -10.30 36.81
N ALA A 416 15.29 -11.06 36.62
CA ALA A 416 16.33 -10.76 35.64
C ALA A 416 15.80 -10.50 34.21
N GLY A 417 14.84 -11.31 33.74
CA GLY A 417 14.22 -11.11 32.42
C GLY A 417 13.44 -9.78 32.30
N VAL A 418 12.76 -9.36 33.37
CA VAL A 418 12.05 -8.07 33.42
C VAL A 418 13.03 -6.90 33.40
N GLN A 419 14.11 -6.99 34.19
CA GLN A 419 15.17 -5.97 34.18
C GLN A 419 15.81 -5.82 32.78
N ALA A 420 16.10 -6.93 32.10
CA ALA A 420 16.66 -6.91 30.75
C ALA A 420 15.72 -6.24 29.75
N MET A 421 14.43 -6.57 29.81
CA MET A 421 13.39 -5.96 28.96
C MET A 421 13.25 -4.46 29.22
N ARG A 422 13.23 -4.03 30.49
CA ARG A 422 13.21 -2.59 30.87
C ARG A 422 14.44 -1.85 30.36
N ARG A 423 15.65 -2.36 30.60
CA ARG A 423 16.90 -1.75 30.10
C ARG A 423 16.90 -1.60 28.59
N ARG A 424 16.36 -2.58 27.85
CA ARG A 424 16.18 -2.47 26.39
C ARG A 424 15.24 -1.34 26.01
N SER A 425 14.11 -1.17 26.71
CA SER A 425 13.18 -0.05 26.49
C SER A 425 13.77 1.31 26.82
N GLU A 426 14.51 1.45 27.91
CA GLU A 426 15.21 2.69 28.25
C GLU A 426 16.25 3.04 27.19
N ARG A 427 17.06 2.06 26.76
CA ARG A 427 18.03 2.25 25.68
C ARG A 427 17.36 2.65 24.37
N PHE A 428 16.20 2.08 24.04
CA PHE A 428 15.42 2.47 22.86
C PHE A 428 15.09 3.97 22.89
N PHE A 429 14.50 4.46 23.98
CA PHE A 429 14.13 5.87 24.09
C PHE A 429 15.35 6.79 24.14
N ARG A 430 16.37 6.48 24.98
CA ARG A 430 17.60 7.29 25.06
C ARG A 430 18.30 7.40 23.70
N ARG A 431 18.44 6.28 22.96
CA ARG A 431 19.05 6.27 21.64
C ARG A 431 18.32 7.20 20.67
N HIS A 432 16.99 7.15 20.62
CA HIS A 432 16.23 7.97 19.70
C HIS A 432 16.15 9.44 20.15
N ILE A 433 16.07 9.73 21.45
CA ILE A 433 16.15 11.10 21.94
C ILE A 433 17.50 11.74 21.56
N LYS A 434 18.62 11.00 21.71
CA LYS A 434 19.96 11.44 21.26
C LYS A 434 20.03 11.66 19.73
N ARG A 435 19.18 10.98 18.95
CA ARG A 435 19.03 11.16 17.50
C ARG A 435 18.03 12.25 17.09
N GLY A 436 17.53 13.04 18.05
CA GLY A 436 16.65 14.18 17.79
C GLY A 436 15.14 13.87 17.80
N TYR A 437 14.71 12.69 18.23
CA TYR A 437 13.29 12.36 18.37
C TYR A 437 12.68 12.99 19.63
N GLY A 438 12.47 14.31 19.58
CA GLY A 438 11.94 15.12 20.69
C GLY A 438 10.61 14.60 21.25
N PHE A 439 9.75 14.03 20.40
CA PHE A 439 8.49 13.40 20.81
C PHE A 439 8.65 12.38 21.94
N PHE A 440 9.72 11.58 21.91
CA PHE A 440 9.94 10.51 22.88
C PHE A 440 10.25 10.99 24.29
N ARG A 441 10.60 12.27 24.48
CA ARG A 441 10.74 12.85 25.83
C ARG A 441 9.41 12.87 26.59
N LYS A 442 8.28 12.91 25.89
CA LYS A 442 6.94 12.82 26.50
C LYS A 442 6.61 11.41 26.98
N LEU A 443 7.14 10.39 26.30
CA LEU A 443 6.91 8.97 26.64
C LEU A 443 7.91 8.45 27.67
N TYR A 444 9.11 9.03 27.71
CA TYR A 444 10.16 8.70 28.67
C TYR A 444 10.85 9.99 29.13
N PRO A 445 10.33 10.63 30.19
CA PRO A 445 10.95 11.81 30.78
C PRO A 445 12.33 11.45 31.32
N LEU A 446 13.37 12.08 30.78
CA LEU A 446 14.73 11.91 31.30
C LEU A 446 14.83 12.61 32.66
N THR A 447 15.01 11.84 33.72
CA THR A 447 15.41 12.37 35.03
C THR A 447 16.91 12.71 35.02
N PRO A 448 17.41 13.60 35.90
CA PRO A 448 18.84 13.89 36.00
C PRO A 448 19.70 12.63 36.19
N SER A 449 19.19 11.63 36.93
CA SER A 449 19.82 10.32 37.13
C SER A 449 19.93 9.45 35.86
N ASN A 450 19.24 9.83 34.78
CA ASN A 450 19.11 9.07 33.54
C ASN A 450 19.51 9.88 32.29
N ALA A 451 20.04 11.10 32.47
CA ALA A 451 20.36 12.04 31.39
C ALA A 451 21.73 11.79 30.71
N GLU A 452 22.60 11.01 31.36
CA GLU A 452 23.86 10.50 30.81
C GLU A 452 23.60 9.36 29.80
#